data_AF-W1F3Y7-F1
#
_entry.id   AF-W1F3Y7-F1
#
_cell.length_a   1.000
_cell.length_b   1.000
_cell.length_c   1.000
_cell.angle_alpha   90.00
_cell.angle_beta   90.00
_cell.angle_gamma   90.00
#
_symmetry.space_group_name_H-M   'P 1'
#
loop_
_entity.id
_entity.type
_entity.pdbx_description
1 polymer ?
#
loop_
_entity_poly.entity_id
_entity_poly.type
_entity_poly.pdbx_seq_one_letter_code
_entity_poly.pdbx_strand_id
1 'polypeptide(L)'
;MSELSQLSPQPLWDIFAKICSIPHPSYHEEQLAEYIVGWAKEKGFHVERDQVGNILIRKPATAGMENRKPVVLQAHLDMVPQKNNDTVHDFTKDPIQPYIDGEWVKARGTTLGADNGIGMASALAVLADEKRGSRPAGSAADHDRRSRYGRCVRLTEQLVAG
;
A
#
# COMPACT_ATOMS: atom_id res chain seq x y z
N MET A 1 10.76 15.28 -7.49
CA MET A 1 9.85 15.09 -6.34
C MET A 1 8.43 15.26 -6.83
N SER A 2 7.49 14.43 -6.39
CA SER A 2 6.07 14.52 -6.78
C SER A 2 5.44 15.79 -6.21
N GLU A 3 4.49 16.42 -6.90
CA GLU A 3 3.69 17.54 -6.32
C GLU A 3 3.00 17.14 -5.02
N LEU A 4 2.65 15.86 -4.89
CA LEU A 4 2.02 15.30 -3.69
C LEU A 4 2.93 15.34 -2.46
N SER A 5 4.25 15.48 -2.64
CA SER A 5 5.20 15.53 -1.52
C SER A 5 5.10 16.82 -0.70
N GLN A 6 4.13 17.69 -0.98
CA GLN A 6 3.84 18.90 -0.19
C GLN A 6 2.65 18.68 0.77
N LEU A 7 1.95 17.56 0.65
CA LEU A 7 0.72 17.27 1.39
C LEU A 7 1.01 16.54 2.70
N SER A 8 0.15 16.79 3.70
CA SER A 8 0.21 16.12 5.00
C SER A 8 -0.91 15.08 5.11
N PRO A 9 -0.68 13.90 5.73
CA PRO A 9 0.57 13.43 6.32
C PRO A 9 1.58 12.93 5.25
N GLN A 10 2.81 13.42 5.32
CA GLN A 10 3.85 13.20 4.31
C GLN A 10 4.09 11.72 3.92
N PRO A 11 4.23 10.77 4.87
CA PRO A 11 4.54 9.38 4.51
C PRO A 11 3.44 8.72 3.66
N LEU A 12 2.18 9.09 3.88
CA LEU A 12 1.07 8.57 3.10
C LEU A 12 1.16 9.08 1.66
N TRP A 13 1.38 10.39 1.47
CA TRP A 13 1.42 11.00 0.14
C TRP A 13 2.65 10.57 -0.67
N ASP A 14 3.79 10.33 -0.02
CA ASP A 14 4.97 9.77 -0.67
C ASP A 14 4.70 8.34 -1.18
N ILE A 15 4.04 7.51 -0.36
CA ILE A 15 3.64 6.15 -0.75
C ILE A 15 2.60 6.19 -1.86
N PHE A 16 1.60 7.07 -1.78
CA PHE A 16 0.58 7.20 -2.81
C PHE A 16 1.19 7.67 -4.14
N ALA A 17 2.11 8.62 -4.12
CA ALA A 17 2.86 9.02 -5.31
C ALA A 17 3.65 7.85 -5.92
N LYS A 18 4.22 6.99 -5.08
CA LYS A 18 4.92 5.78 -5.53
C LYS A 18 3.96 4.76 -6.15
N ILE A 19 2.78 4.55 -5.57
CA ILE A 19 1.71 3.71 -6.14
C ILE A 19 1.31 4.25 -7.52
N CYS A 20 1.02 5.55 -7.66
CA CYS A 20 0.68 6.16 -8.95
C CYS A 20 1.79 5.99 -10.01
N SER A 21 3.06 5.91 -9.59
CA SER A 21 4.19 5.75 -10.51
C SER A 21 4.35 4.33 -11.08
N ILE A 22 3.63 3.35 -10.54
CA ILE A 22 3.67 1.95 -10.96
C ILE A 22 2.31 1.63 -11.60
N PRO A 23 2.23 1.29 -12.89
CA PRO A 23 0.99 0.83 -13.51
C PRO A 23 0.39 -0.37 -12.76
N HIS A 24 -0.88 -0.28 -12.37
CA HIS A 24 -1.61 -1.31 -11.61
C HIS A 24 -3.10 -1.38 -11.99
N PRO A 25 -3.47 -1.42 -13.28
CA PRO A 25 -4.86 -1.60 -13.65
C PRO A 25 -5.33 -3.00 -13.24
N SER A 26 -6.65 -3.17 -13.07
CA SER A 26 -7.24 -4.48 -12.79
C SER A 26 -6.72 -5.55 -13.75
N TYR A 27 -6.36 -6.72 -13.20
CA TYR A 27 -5.69 -7.87 -13.84
C TYR A 27 -4.20 -7.70 -14.18
N HIS A 28 -3.57 -6.58 -13.80
CA HIS A 28 -2.14 -6.30 -14.02
C HIS A 28 -1.45 -5.77 -12.76
N GLU A 29 -1.78 -6.33 -11.60
CA GLU A 29 -1.34 -5.89 -10.29
C GLU A 29 0.09 -6.33 -9.95
N GLU A 30 0.66 -7.27 -10.71
CA GLU A 30 1.90 -7.98 -10.39
C GLU A 30 3.07 -7.05 -10.07
N GLN A 31 3.27 -6.00 -10.88
CA GLN A 31 4.39 -5.08 -10.68
C GLN A 31 4.29 -4.33 -9.35
N LEU A 32 3.08 -3.90 -8.98
CA LEU A 32 2.84 -3.24 -7.70
C LEU A 32 2.93 -4.23 -6.54
N ALA A 33 2.42 -5.46 -6.73
CA ALA A 33 2.51 -6.53 -5.76
C ALA A 33 3.97 -6.88 -5.42
N GLU A 34 4.82 -7.08 -6.43
CA GLU A 34 6.26 -7.33 -6.28
C GLU A 34 6.96 -6.18 -5.55
N TYR A 35 6.64 -4.94 -5.92
CA TYR A 35 7.18 -3.75 -5.25
C TYR A 35 6.85 -3.76 -3.74
N ILE A 36 5.59 -4.00 -3.38
CA ILE A 36 5.14 -3.99 -1.98
C ILE A 36 5.77 -5.14 -1.18
N VAL A 37 5.87 -6.34 -1.79
CA VAL A 37 6.54 -7.49 -1.15
C VAL A 37 8.02 -7.20 -0.94
N GLY A 38 8.71 -6.64 -1.93
CA GLY A 38 10.11 -6.23 -1.83
C GLY A 38 10.32 -5.20 -0.72
N TRP A 39 9.52 -4.14 -0.74
CA TRP A 39 9.53 -3.08 0.28
C TRP A 39 9.31 -3.64 1.71
N ALA A 40 8.36 -4.57 1.88
CA ALA A 40 8.10 -5.18 3.18
C ALA A 40 9.28 -6.03 3.67
N LYS A 41 9.93 -6.79 2.78
CA LYS A 41 11.14 -7.57 3.09
C LYS A 41 12.32 -6.68 3.45
N GLU A 42 12.54 -5.59 2.71
CA GLU A 42 13.59 -4.60 3.00
C GLU A 42 13.41 -3.97 4.39
N LYS A 43 12.16 -3.72 4.80
CA LYS A 43 11.80 -3.25 6.14
C LYS A 43 11.88 -4.33 7.23
N GLY A 44 12.16 -5.59 6.88
CA GLY A 44 12.21 -6.71 7.80
C GLY A 44 10.84 -7.17 8.31
N PHE A 45 9.76 -6.83 7.61
CA PHE A 45 8.43 -7.32 7.95
C PHE A 45 8.24 -8.77 7.49
N HIS A 46 7.40 -9.49 8.24
CA HIS A 46 6.89 -10.77 7.79
C HIS A 46 5.86 -10.55 6.68
N VAL A 47 6.09 -11.13 5.50
CA VAL A 47 5.22 -11.00 4.33
C VAL A 47 4.95 -12.37 3.70
N GLU A 48 3.69 -12.61 3.37
CA GLU A 48 3.21 -13.80 2.67
C GLU A 48 2.38 -13.37 1.46
N ARG A 49 2.40 -14.17 0.40
CA ARG A 49 1.50 -14.04 -0.76
C ARG A 49 0.78 -15.37 -0.94
N ASP A 50 -0.55 -15.35 -1.05
CA ASP A 50 -1.34 -16.57 -1.26
C ASP A 50 -1.39 -16.98 -2.74
N GLN A 51 -2.05 -18.11 -3.04
CA GLN A 51 -2.13 -18.67 -4.39
C GLN A 51 -2.92 -17.78 -5.37
N VAL A 52 -3.78 -16.91 -4.85
CA VAL A 52 -4.58 -15.94 -5.61
C VAL A 52 -3.92 -14.56 -5.56
N GLY A 53 -2.65 -14.51 -5.15
CA GLY A 53 -1.83 -13.32 -5.20
C GLY A 53 -2.10 -12.25 -4.13
N ASN A 54 -3.02 -12.48 -3.18
CA ASN A 54 -3.23 -11.53 -2.08
C ASN A 54 -1.99 -11.45 -1.19
N ILE A 55 -1.66 -10.26 -0.71
CA ILE A 55 -0.48 -9.99 0.12
C ILE A 55 -0.90 -9.80 1.57
N LEU A 56 -0.20 -10.47 2.48
CA LEU A 56 -0.36 -10.31 3.92
C LEU A 56 0.96 -9.86 4.56
N ILE A 57 0.98 -8.64 5.11
CA ILE A 57 2.14 -8.09 5.82
C ILE A 57 1.81 -8.00 7.31
N ARG A 58 2.70 -8.49 8.17
CA ARG A 58 2.52 -8.48 9.62
C ARG A 58 3.58 -7.64 10.30
N LYS A 59 3.13 -6.81 11.26
CA LYS A 59 3.99 -6.04 12.17
C LYS A 59 3.65 -6.40 13.62
N PRO A 60 4.66 -6.72 14.45
CA PRO A 60 4.44 -6.92 15.89
C PRO A 60 3.74 -5.75 16.56
N ALA A 61 3.09 -6.01 17.69
CA ALA A 61 2.58 -4.92 18.52
C ALA A 61 3.72 -4.01 18.99
N THR A 62 3.40 -2.74 19.16
CA THR A 62 4.32 -1.78 19.77
C THR A 62 4.36 -2.03 21.27
N ALA A 63 5.45 -1.64 21.93
CA ALA A 63 5.62 -1.86 23.36
C ALA A 63 4.39 -1.44 24.18
N GLY A 64 3.87 -2.33 25.03
CA GLY A 64 2.71 -2.09 25.88
C GLY A 64 1.35 -2.37 25.23
N MET A 65 1.32 -2.83 23.98
CA MET A 65 0.10 -3.15 23.22
C MET A 65 -0.01 -4.64 22.85
N GLU A 66 0.87 -5.50 23.38
CA GLU A 66 0.97 -6.92 23.03
C GLU A 66 -0.29 -7.73 23.36
N ASN A 67 -1.02 -7.33 24.42
CA ASN A 67 -2.24 -8.00 24.87
C ASN A 67 -3.52 -7.41 24.26
N ARG A 68 -3.39 -6.53 23.26
CA ARG A 68 -4.54 -5.94 22.56
C ARG A 68 -4.95 -6.82 21.39
N LYS A 69 -6.21 -6.71 20.99
CA LYS A 69 -6.73 -7.46 19.83
C LYS A 69 -5.97 -7.05 18.56
N PRO A 70 -5.52 -8.01 17.74
CA PRO A 70 -4.93 -7.71 16.44
C PRO A 70 -5.95 -7.01 15.54
N VAL A 71 -5.45 -6.10 14.70
CA VAL A 71 -6.26 -5.41 13.68
C VAL A 71 -5.69 -5.67 12.30
N VAL A 72 -6.59 -5.87 11.32
CA VAL A 72 -6.26 -5.94 9.89
C VAL A 72 -6.72 -4.66 9.22
N LEU A 73 -5.80 -3.99 8.52
CA LEU A 73 -6.14 -2.94 7.55
C LEU A 73 -6.18 -3.59 6.17
N GLN A 74 -7.28 -3.41 5.44
CA GLN A 74 -7.46 -4.01 4.12
C GLN A 74 -7.68 -2.94 3.05
N ALA A 75 -7.03 -3.16 1.92
CA ALA A 75 -7.17 -2.39 0.69
C ALA A 75 -7.01 -3.34 -0.50
N HIS A 76 -7.44 -2.93 -1.69
CA HIS A 76 -7.16 -3.65 -2.92
C HIS A 76 -5.99 -3.00 -3.68
N LEU A 77 -5.33 -3.80 -4.51
CA LEU A 77 -4.14 -3.40 -5.27
C LEU A 77 -4.50 -2.69 -6.57
N ASP A 78 -5.62 -3.05 -7.19
CA ASP A 78 -5.94 -2.65 -8.53
C ASP A 78 -6.54 -1.24 -8.61
N MET A 79 -6.59 -0.72 -9.84
CA MET A 79 -7.35 0.48 -10.14
C MET A 79 -8.16 0.31 -11.42
N VAL A 80 -9.30 1.01 -11.48
CA VAL A 80 -10.20 0.99 -12.64
C VAL A 80 -9.60 1.79 -13.80
N PRO A 81 -9.23 1.17 -14.95
CA PRO A 81 -8.51 1.85 -16.03
C PRO A 81 -9.45 2.63 -16.96
N GLN A 82 -9.79 3.86 -16.58
CA GLN A 82 -10.63 4.76 -17.39
C GLN A 82 -9.92 6.07 -17.70
N LYS A 83 -10.08 6.57 -18.93
CA LYS A 83 -9.47 7.82 -19.42
C LYS A 83 -10.44 8.63 -20.27
N ASN A 84 -10.19 9.92 -20.39
CA ASN A 84 -10.94 10.79 -21.29
C ASN A 84 -10.69 10.39 -22.75
N ASN A 85 -11.64 10.69 -23.63
CA ASN A 85 -11.62 10.28 -25.04
C ASN A 85 -10.40 10.78 -25.83
N ASP A 86 -9.88 11.95 -25.45
CA ASP A 86 -8.75 12.62 -26.08
C ASP A 86 -7.39 12.28 -25.44
N THR A 87 -7.38 11.49 -24.35
CA THR A 87 -6.15 11.11 -23.65
C THR A 87 -5.49 9.87 -24.27
N VAL A 88 -4.22 10.02 -24.67
CA VAL A 88 -3.36 8.88 -25.00
C VAL A 88 -2.65 8.42 -23.72
N HIS A 89 -3.00 7.22 -23.27
CA HIS A 89 -2.47 6.58 -22.06
C HIS A 89 -2.68 5.06 -22.18
N ASP A 90 -1.62 4.30 -21.95
CA ASP A 90 -1.59 2.84 -21.85
C ASP A 90 -1.45 2.43 -20.37
N PHE A 91 -2.57 2.04 -19.74
CA PHE A 91 -2.60 1.69 -18.32
C PHE A 91 -1.68 0.53 -17.93
N THR A 92 -1.16 -0.26 -18.87
CA THR A 92 -0.23 -1.36 -18.56
C THR A 92 1.24 -0.92 -18.51
N LYS A 93 1.53 0.33 -18.90
CA LYS A 93 2.90 0.85 -19.04
C LYS A 93 3.09 2.25 -18.47
N ASP A 94 2.09 3.12 -18.65
CA ASP A 94 2.19 4.52 -18.33
C ASP A 94 1.83 4.77 -16.86
N PRO A 95 2.62 5.56 -16.13
CA PRO A 95 2.29 5.93 -14.75
C PRO A 95 1.11 6.90 -14.72
N ILE A 96 0.32 6.85 -13.65
CA ILE A 96 -0.68 7.87 -13.34
C ILE A 96 0.04 9.17 -12.99
N GLN A 97 -0.46 10.29 -13.53
CA GLN A 97 0.09 11.62 -13.31
C GLN A 97 -0.81 12.40 -12.34
N PRO A 98 -0.63 12.25 -11.02
CA PRO A 98 -1.40 12.99 -10.04
C PRO A 98 -0.96 14.46 -10.01
N TYR A 99 -1.90 15.36 -9.75
CA TYR A 99 -1.66 16.79 -9.55
C TYR A 99 -2.63 17.37 -8.53
N ILE A 100 -2.25 18.50 -7.94
CA ILE A 100 -3.08 19.24 -7.00
C ILE A 100 -3.91 20.29 -7.76
N ASP A 101 -5.22 20.31 -7.51
CA ASP A 101 -6.19 21.25 -8.05
C ASP A 101 -7.01 21.87 -6.91
N GLY A 102 -6.48 22.97 -6.36
CA GLY A 102 -7.04 23.60 -5.17
C GLY A 102 -7.00 22.64 -3.97
N GLU A 103 -8.17 22.22 -3.50
CA GLU A 103 -8.34 21.30 -2.38
C GLU A 103 -8.35 19.82 -2.79
N TRP A 104 -8.24 19.53 -4.08
CA TRP A 104 -8.40 18.18 -4.63
C TRP A 104 -7.09 17.65 -5.21
N VAL A 105 -6.92 16.33 -5.16
CA VAL A 105 -5.92 15.61 -5.95
C VAL A 105 -6.64 14.90 -7.10
N LYS A 106 -6.12 15.06 -8.32
CA LYS A 106 -6.70 14.51 -9.56
C LYS A 106 -5.61 13.87 -10.41
N ALA A 107 -5.98 13.09 -11.41
CA ALA A 107 -5.06 12.59 -12.44
C ALA A 107 -5.29 13.28 -13.78
N ARG A 108 -4.22 13.45 -14.57
CA ARG A 108 -4.29 14.09 -15.89
C ARG A 108 -4.99 13.18 -16.90
N GLY A 109 -6.26 13.46 -17.19
CA GLY A 109 -7.00 12.81 -18.27
C GLY A 109 -7.33 11.33 -18.04
N THR A 110 -7.09 10.83 -16.83
CA THR A 110 -7.36 9.45 -16.41
C THR A 110 -8.05 9.42 -15.04
N THR A 111 -8.53 8.25 -14.68
CA THR A 111 -8.78 7.85 -13.29
C THR A 111 -7.48 7.93 -12.48
N LEU A 112 -7.62 8.29 -11.20
CA LEU A 112 -6.49 8.51 -10.30
C LEU A 112 -6.04 7.25 -9.55
N GLY A 113 -6.93 6.26 -9.38
CA GLY A 113 -6.66 5.11 -8.51
C GLY A 113 -6.64 5.46 -7.02
N ALA A 114 -7.28 6.56 -6.61
CA ALA A 114 -7.40 6.92 -5.19
C ALA A 114 -8.19 5.86 -4.39
N ASP A 115 -9.19 5.23 -5.03
CA ASP A 115 -9.80 4.00 -4.54
C ASP A 115 -9.10 2.78 -5.18
N ASN A 116 -8.38 1.94 -4.44
CA ASN A 116 -8.08 2.04 -3.00
C ASN A 116 -6.65 2.49 -2.71
N GLY A 117 -5.98 3.15 -3.66
CA GLY A 117 -4.60 3.60 -3.50
C GLY A 117 -4.36 4.46 -2.25
N ILE A 118 -5.30 5.29 -1.81
CA ILE A 118 -5.18 6.06 -0.57
C ILE A 118 -5.29 5.15 0.67
N GLY A 119 -6.22 4.20 0.68
CA GLY A 119 -6.37 3.23 1.77
C GLY A 119 -5.13 2.35 1.89
N MET A 120 -4.63 1.83 0.77
CA MET A 120 -3.38 1.09 0.69
C MET A 120 -2.19 1.93 1.18
N ALA A 121 -2.03 3.16 0.68
CA ALA A 121 -0.96 4.06 1.12
C ALA A 121 -1.00 4.33 2.63
N SER A 122 -2.20 4.53 3.18
CA SER A 122 -2.39 4.73 4.62
C SER A 122 -1.98 3.50 5.44
N ALA A 123 -2.32 2.29 4.98
CA ALA A 123 -1.97 1.04 5.65
C ALA A 123 -0.45 0.81 5.64
N LEU A 124 0.20 1.05 4.51
CA LEU A 124 1.66 0.97 4.38
C LEU A 124 2.36 2.06 5.22
N ALA A 125 1.82 3.27 5.29
CA ALA A 125 2.36 4.34 6.15
C ALA A 125 2.30 3.95 7.64
N VAL A 126 1.21 3.34 8.09
CA VAL A 126 1.08 2.82 9.47
C VAL A 126 2.08 1.70 9.76
N LEU A 127 2.35 0.84 8.77
CA LEU A 127 3.42 -0.16 8.88
C LEU A 127 4.80 0.49 8.98
N ALA A 128 5.07 1.51 8.15
CA ALA A 128 6.34 2.22 8.10
C ALA A 128 6.62 3.09 9.34
N ASP A 129 5.59 3.48 10.10
CA ASP A 129 5.74 4.36 11.26
C ASP A 129 6.51 3.68 12.41
N GLU A 130 7.74 4.15 12.64
CA GLU A 130 8.64 3.70 13.70
C GLU A 130 8.49 4.53 14.99
N LYS A 131 7.80 5.69 14.94
CA LYS A 131 7.66 6.58 16.12
C LYS A 131 6.79 5.98 17.23
N ARG A 132 6.09 4.88 16.94
CA ARG A 132 5.39 4.09 17.94
C ARG A 132 6.25 2.89 18.32
N GLY A 133 7.27 3.12 19.15
CA GLY A 133 8.05 2.13 19.90
C GLY A 133 8.20 0.73 19.28
N SER A 134 9.06 0.59 18.28
CA SER A 134 9.62 -0.70 17.87
C SER A 134 11.09 -0.81 18.31
N ARG A 135 11.39 -1.87 19.05
CA ARG A 135 12.74 -2.26 19.50
C ARG A 135 13.63 -2.52 18.26
N PRO A 136 14.97 -2.29 18.31
CA PRO A 136 15.85 -2.48 17.16
C PRO A 136 15.76 -3.90 16.61
N ALA A 137 15.79 -4.02 15.28
CA ALA A 137 15.82 -5.28 14.55
C ALA A 137 17.06 -6.09 14.97
N GLY A 138 16.86 -7.13 15.78
CA GLY A 138 17.97 -7.96 16.27
C GLY A 138 17.60 -9.21 17.06
N SER A 139 16.33 -9.47 17.39
CA SER A 139 15.95 -10.74 18.03
C SER A 139 14.51 -11.13 17.72
N ALA A 140 14.30 -11.94 16.69
CA ALA A 140 13.08 -12.73 16.55
C ALA A 140 13.29 -13.90 15.59
N ALA A 141 14.10 -14.88 16.02
CA ALA A 141 13.73 -16.25 15.74
C ALA A 141 12.69 -16.61 16.81
N ASP A 142 11.39 -16.46 16.53
CA ASP A 142 10.37 -16.93 17.46
C ASP A 142 9.26 -17.67 16.72
N HIS A 143 9.11 -18.94 17.06
CA HIS A 143 8.36 -19.98 16.37
C HIS A 143 6.85 -19.97 16.73
N ASP A 144 6.35 -18.95 17.44
CA ASP A 144 4.95 -18.88 17.88
C ASP A 144 4.11 -17.89 17.05
N ARG A 145 3.41 -18.43 16.03
CA ARG A 145 2.86 -17.70 14.88
C ARG A 145 1.50 -17.02 15.04
N ARG A 146 0.86 -16.96 16.21
CA ARG A 146 -0.52 -16.40 16.29
C ARG A 146 -0.79 -15.37 17.39
N SER A 147 0.03 -15.29 18.43
CA SER A 147 -0.32 -14.52 19.64
C SER A 147 0.28 -13.11 19.73
N ARG A 148 1.37 -12.80 19.00
CA ARG A 148 2.14 -11.54 19.20
C ARG A 148 2.01 -10.46 18.11
N TYR A 149 1.16 -10.67 17.10
CA TYR A 149 1.00 -9.68 16.03
C TYR A 149 -0.04 -8.63 16.43
N GLY A 150 0.37 -7.37 16.54
CA GLY A 150 -0.55 -6.28 16.89
C GLY A 150 -1.27 -5.71 15.67
N ARG A 151 -0.65 -5.72 14.48
CA ARG A 151 -1.20 -5.16 13.25
C ARG A 151 -0.84 -5.99 12.03
N CYS A 152 -1.77 -6.05 11.09
CA CYS A 152 -1.59 -6.71 9.81
C CYS A 152 -2.19 -5.84 8.71
N VAL A 153 -1.53 -5.81 7.55
CA VAL A 153 -2.09 -5.26 6.33
C VAL A 153 -2.39 -6.42 5.39
N ARG A 154 -3.62 -6.48 4.89
CA ARG A 154 -4.02 -7.42 3.86
C ARG A 154 -4.32 -6.63 2.59
N LEU A 155 -3.56 -6.87 1.53
CA LEU A 155 -3.85 -6.30 0.22
C LEU A 155 -4.43 -7.40 -0.65
N THR A 156 -5.55 -7.11 -1.30
CA THR A 156 -6.24 -8.05 -2.17
C THR A 156 -6.04 -7.68 -3.64
N GLU A 157 -6.02 -8.66 -4.53
CA GLU A 157 -5.82 -8.36 -5.95
C GLU A 157 -7.00 -7.57 -6.57
N GLN A 158 -8.25 -7.73 -6.11
CA GLN A 158 -9.43 -7.14 -6.79
C GLN A 158 -10.56 -6.67 -5.86
N LEU A 159 -11.34 -5.67 -6.33
CA LEU A 159 -12.55 -5.17 -5.65
C LEU A 159 -13.79 -6.10 -5.79
N VAL A 160 -13.85 -7.03 -6.75
CA VAL A 160 -15.03 -7.92 -6.91
C VAL A 160 -14.63 -9.28 -7.46
N ALA A 161 -14.52 -10.29 -6.57
CA ALA A 161 -14.76 -11.68 -6.94
C ALA A 161 -16.21 -12.01 -6.56
N GLY A 162 -17.14 -11.79 -7.50
CA GLY A 162 -18.57 -12.01 -7.34
C GLY A 162 -19.30 -11.89 -8.67
#